data_AF-A0A7X5DYL7-F1
#
_entry.id   AF-A0A7X5DYL7-F1
#
_cell.length_a   1.000
_cell.length_b   1.000
_cell.length_c   1.000
_cell.angle_alpha   90.00
_cell.angle_beta   90.00
_cell.angle_gamma   90.00
#
_symmetry.space_group_name_H-M   'P 1'
#
loop_
_entity.id
_entity.type
_entity.pdbx_description
1 polymer ?
#
loop_
_entity_poly.entity_id
_entity_poly.type
_entity_poly.pdbx_seq_one_letter_code
_entity_poly.pdbx_strand_id
1 'polypeptide(L)'
;MKVTSKQEAWNKVNEIFPTDYEQDLGSSDRAGYPIYRSTAEGHYYDYICDLGNRLEVNLDSSHLATVNIWIEEPAKAEDNVQAGAEAMHAAKALGQTISPLYDNRQFTLITLCVDGDRYIANDTMRKVYDGLKRGESWLAGDLIASYCEAQGIRWGTIQGISIDHYAHGKNGENGGHFIVQGYVALREPD
;
A
#
# COMPACT_ATOMS: atom_id res chain seq x y z
N MET A 1 2.41 16.85 24.55
CA MET A 1 1.85 17.93 23.71
C MET A 1 0.64 17.42 22.94
N LYS A 2 -0.13 18.31 22.29
CA LYS A 2 -1.34 17.97 21.54
C LYS A 2 -1.23 18.48 20.09
N VAL A 3 -1.73 17.72 19.13
CA VAL A 3 -1.76 18.03 17.69
C VAL A 3 -3.08 17.55 17.09
N THR A 4 -3.44 18.05 15.91
CA THR A 4 -4.77 17.86 15.33
C THR A 4 -4.86 16.71 14.33
N SER A 5 -3.72 16.12 13.95
CA SER A 5 -3.66 15.01 13.01
C SER A 5 -2.45 14.12 13.22
N LYS A 6 -2.51 12.90 12.66
CA LYS A 6 -1.38 11.97 12.65
C LYS A 6 -0.16 12.53 11.92
N GLN A 7 -0.36 13.27 10.83
CA GLN A 7 0.73 13.93 10.10
C GLN A 7 1.44 14.97 10.96
N GLU A 8 0.68 15.80 11.69
CA GLU A 8 1.28 16.78 12.61
C GLU A 8 2.02 16.09 13.76
N ALA A 9 1.53 14.96 14.25
CA ALA A 9 2.22 14.18 15.28
C ALA A 9 3.59 13.70 14.80
N TRP A 10 3.66 13.14 13.59
CA TRP A 10 4.92 12.71 12.98
C TRP A 10 5.86 13.88 12.66
N ASN A 11 5.33 15.04 12.27
CA ASN A 11 6.16 16.26 12.13
C ASN A 11 6.77 16.67 13.48
N LYS A 12 6.01 16.58 14.58
CA LYS A 12 6.54 16.83 15.93
C LYS A 12 7.55 15.78 16.39
N VAL A 13 7.36 14.52 16.03
CA VAL A 13 8.39 13.48 16.24
C VAL A 13 9.69 13.90 15.56
N ASN A 14 9.66 14.34 14.30
CA ASN A 14 10.86 14.76 13.57
C ASN A 14 11.53 16.03 14.16
N GLU A 15 10.79 16.91 14.83
CA GLU A 15 11.38 18.04 15.57
C GLU A 15 12.11 17.58 16.84
N ILE A 16 11.54 16.59 17.55
CA ILE A 16 12.06 16.08 18.83
C ILE A 16 13.19 15.07 18.61
N PHE A 17 13.08 14.28 17.55
CA PHE A 17 13.94 13.16 17.22
C PHE A 17 14.27 13.19 15.71
N PRO A 18 15.22 14.07 15.30
CA PRO A 18 15.52 14.33 13.89
C PRO A 18 16.47 13.27 13.30
N THR A 19 16.18 11.99 13.50
CA THR A 19 16.93 10.87 12.92
C THR A 19 16.01 9.94 12.16
N ASP A 20 16.56 9.16 11.24
CA ASP A 20 15.80 8.13 10.53
C ASP A 20 15.37 7.01 11.50
N TYR A 21 14.21 6.40 11.21
CA TYR A 21 13.66 5.29 11.96
C TYR A 21 12.93 4.32 11.04
N GLU A 22 12.97 3.03 11.39
CA GLU A 22 12.31 1.96 10.67
C GLU A 22 11.37 1.18 11.59
N GLN A 23 10.30 0.62 11.02
CA GLN A 23 9.38 -0.18 11.81
C GLN A 23 10.03 -1.51 12.22
N ASP A 24 10.08 -1.76 13.53
CA ASP A 24 10.45 -3.06 14.07
C ASP A 24 9.21 -3.97 14.05
N LEU A 25 9.08 -4.75 12.98
CA LEU A 25 7.96 -5.67 12.79
C LEU A 25 7.82 -6.68 13.93
N GLY A 26 8.94 -7.19 14.46
CA GLY A 26 8.92 -8.19 15.52
C GLY A 26 8.45 -7.62 16.86
N SER A 27 8.86 -6.39 17.20
CA SER A 27 8.34 -5.70 18.39
C SER A 27 6.91 -5.22 18.19
N SER A 28 6.56 -4.77 16.98
CA SER A 28 5.20 -4.33 16.65
C SER A 28 4.18 -5.46 16.81
N ASP A 29 4.49 -6.65 16.29
CA ASP A 29 3.63 -7.84 16.37
C ASP A 29 3.38 -8.26 17.83
N ARG A 30 4.44 -8.28 18.66
CA ARG A 30 4.33 -8.61 20.09
C ARG A 30 3.51 -7.59 20.88
N ALA A 31 3.61 -6.31 20.53
CA ALA A 31 2.97 -5.23 21.27
C ALA A 31 1.51 -4.98 20.83
N GLY A 32 1.15 -5.40 19.61
CA GLY A 32 -0.17 -5.15 19.03
C GLY A 32 -0.34 -3.73 18.47
N TYR A 33 0.75 -2.97 18.31
CA TYR A 33 0.77 -1.64 17.72
C TYR A 33 2.13 -1.35 17.05
N PRO A 34 2.21 -0.45 16.04
CA PRO A 34 3.46 -0.16 15.36
C PRO A 34 4.52 0.45 16.29
N ILE A 35 5.72 -0.09 16.23
CA ILE A 35 6.91 0.40 16.92
C ILE A 35 7.98 0.71 15.88
N TYR A 36 8.52 1.93 15.92
CA TYR A 36 9.58 2.39 15.03
C TYR A 36 10.86 2.61 15.83
N ARG A 37 11.98 2.05 15.39
CA ARG A 37 13.29 2.18 16.04
C ARG A 37 14.20 3.08 15.23
N SER A 38 15.04 3.84 15.92
CA SER A 38 16.10 4.60 15.25
C SER A 38 17.02 3.70 14.43
N THR A 39 17.41 4.17 13.25
CA THR A 39 18.47 3.56 12.45
C THR A 39 19.82 4.25 12.65
N ALA A 40 19.87 5.33 13.45
CA ALA A 40 21.11 6.04 13.75
C ALA A 40 22.01 5.20 14.69
N GLU A 41 23.31 5.26 14.44
CA GLU A 41 24.31 4.53 15.22
C GLU A 41 24.28 4.97 16.70
N GLY A 42 24.18 4.00 17.63
CA GLY A 42 24.08 4.27 19.07
C GLY A 42 22.68 4.64 19.59
N HIS A 43 21.67 4.71 18.72
CA HIS A 43 20.31 5.14 19.06
C HIS A 43 19.28 4.01 19.05
N TYR A 44 19.71 2.75 19.11
CA TYR A 44 18.80 1.59 19.02
C TYR A 44 17.68 1.59 20.09
N TYR A 45 17.97 2.14 21.28
CA TYR A 45 17.01 2.25 22.38
C TYR A 45 16.11 3.49 22.28
N ASP A 46 16.29 4.31 21.25
CA ASP A 46 15.37 5.37 20.90
C ASP A 46 14.30 4.80 19.94
N TYR A 47 13.04 4.90 20.34
CA TYR A 47 11.92 4.32 19.59
C TYR A 47 10.63 5.10 19.79
N ILE A 48 9.73 4.94 18.82
CA ILE A 48 8.42 5.57 18.80
C ILE A 48 7.35 4.48 18.81
N CYS A 49 6.40 4.56 19.73
CA CYS A 49 5.20 3.73 19.72
C CYS A 49 4.03 4.52 19.14
N ASP A 50 3.43 4.01 18.07
CA ASP A 50 2.21 4.56 17.49
C ASP A 50 0.99 3.87 18.11
N LEU A 51 0.40 4.51 19.12
CA LEU A 51 -0.72 3.96 19.89
C LEU A 51 -2.08 4.34 19.30
N GLY A 52 -2.10 4.88 18.07
CA GLY A 52 -3.30 5.34 17.39
C GLY A 52 -3.76 6.73 17.81
N ASN A 53 -4.02 6.94 19.11
CA ASN A 53 -4.45 8.25 19.65
C ASN A 53 -3.28 9.13 20.13
N ARG A 54 -2.06 8.60 20.16
CA ARG A 54 -0.85 9.34 20.50
C ARG A 54 0.38 8.65 19.92
N LEU A 55 1.43 9.44 19.68
CA LEU A 55 2.78 8.94 19.50
C LEU A 55 3.53 9.07 20.83
N GLU A 56 4.14 7.98 21.28
CA GLU A 56 5.00 7.96 22.46
C GLU A 56 6.45 7.84 22.01
N VAL A 57 7.23 8.89 22.23
CA VAL A 57 8.63 9.00 21.80
C VAL A 57 9.53 8.73 23.00
N ASN A 58 10.26 7.62 22.94
CA ASN A 58 11.21 7.19 23.94
C ASN A 58 12.63 7.49 23.44
N LEU A 59 13.39 8.29 24.19
CA LEU A 59 14.74 8.73 23.84
C LEU A 59 15.76 8.28 24.89
N ASP A 60 15.84 6.97 25.09
CA ASP A 60 16.65 6.34 26.13
C ASP A 60 18.14 6.63 26.00
N SER A 61 18.67 6.68 24.77
CA SER A 61 20.08 7.01 24.49
C SER A 61 20.47 8.42 24.92
N SER A 62 19.47 9.31 25.05
CA SER A 62 19.66 10.69 25.51
C SER A 62 19.28 10.91 26.98
N HIS A 63 18.82 9.86 27.67
CA HIS A 63 18.29 9.91 29.05
C HIS A 63 17.19 10.96 29.26
N LEU A 64 16.49 11.33 28.18
CA LEU A 64 15.39 12.28 28.24
C LEU A 64 14.09 11.56 28.64
N ALA A 65 13.19 12.29 29.28
CA ALA A 65 11.87 11.77 29.60
C ALA A 65 11.06 11.47 28.32
N THR A 66 10.30 10.38 28.36
CA THR A 66 9.36 9.98 27.31
C THR A 66 8.41 11.14 26.96
N VAL A 67 8.31 11.47 25.68
CA VAL A 67 7.43 12.54 25.18
C VAL A 67 6.17 11.93 24.59
N ASN A 68 5.01 12.37 25.09
CA ASN A 68 3.71 12.00 24.54
C ASN A 68 3.16 13.10 23.64
N ILE A 69 2.84 12.75 22.40
CA ILE A 69 2.20 13.62 21.40
C ILE A 69 0.78 13.10 21.16
N TRP A 70 -0.19 13.70 21.84
CA TRP A 70 -1.60 13.34 21.75
C TRP A 70 -2.22 13.87 20.45
N ILE A 71 -2.90 12.99 19.72
CA ILE A 71 -3.64 13.34 18.51
C ILE A 71 -5.08 13.57 18.93
N GLU A 72 -5.46 14.84 19.00
CA GLU A 72 -6.82 15.27 19.27
C GLU A 72 -7.39 15.82 17.97
N GLU A 73 -7.92 14.94 17.13
CA GLU A 73 -8.67 15.37 15.96
C GLU A 73 -9.77 16.34 16.43
N PRO A 74 -9.96 17.49 15.76
CA PRO A 74 -11.05 18.38 16.10
C PRO A 74 -12.34 17.55 16.04
N ALA A 75 -13.17 17.65 17.09
CA ALA A 75 -14.43 16.93 17.16
C ALA A 75 -15.16 17.08 15.83
N LYS A 76 -15.33 15.98 15.10
CA LYS A 76 -16.25 15.97 13.97
C LYS A 76 -17.58 16.39 14.56
N ALA A 77 -18.09 17.55 14.13
CA ALA A 77 -19.37 18.08 14.60
C ALA A 77 -20.39 16.93 14.63
N GLU A 78 -21.04 16.72 15.78
CA GLU A 78 -21.90 15.57 16.05
C GLU A 78 -23.02 15.39 15.00
N ASP A 79 -23.35 16.47 14.29
CA ASP A 79 -24.25 16.51 13.12
C ASP A 79 -23.85 15.57 11.97
N ASN A 80 -22.56 15.24 11.86
CA ASN A 80 -22.01 14.45 10.74
C ASN A 80 -22.11 12.93 10.96
N VAL A 81 -22.30 12.48 12.21
CA VAL A 81 -22.40 11.04 12.53
C VAL A 81 -23.80 10.51 12.21
N GLN A 82 -24.84 11.27 12.58
CA GLN A 82 -26.24 10.93 12.28
C GLN A 82 -26.52 11.00 10.78
N ALA A 83 -26.07 12.06 10.10
CA ALA A 83 -26.16 12.18 8.65
C ALA A 83 -25.43 11.04 7.92
N GLY A 84 -24.26 10.62 8.43
CA GLY A 84 -23.52 9.47 7.91
C GLY A 84 -24.27 8.14 8.08
N ALA A 85 -24.91 7.93 9.23
CA ALA A 85 -25.72 6.74 9.49
C ALA A 85 -26.96 6.69 8.58
N GLU A 86 -27.66 7.80 8.41
CA GLU A 86 -28.81 7.92 7.50
C GLU A 86 -28.41 7.66 6.05
N ALA A 87 -27.30 8.23 5.59
CA ALA A 87 -26.77 7.98 4.25
C ALA A 87 -26.40 6.50 4.04
N MET A 88 -25.80 5.85 5.03
CA MET A 88 -25.49 4.41 4.99
C MET A 88 -26.76 3.55 4.88
N HIS A 89 -27.80 3.87 5.66
CA HIS A 89 -29.09 3.18 5.59
C HIS A 89 -29.78 3.39 4.24
N ALA A 90 -29.78 4.62 3.73
CA ALA A 90 -30.32 4.94 2.41
C ALA A 90 -29.57 4.22 1.29
N ALA A 91 -28.24 4.16 1.34
CA ALA A 91 -27.42 3.42 0.38
C ALA A 91 -27.75 1.92 0.37
N LYS A 92 -27.94 1.32 1.54
CA LYS A 92 -28.35 -0.09 1.66
C LYS A 92 -29.73 -0.33 1.04
N ALA A 93 -30.70 0.54 1.30
CA ALA A 93 -32.03 0.43 0.72
C ALA A 93 -31.99 0.59 -0.81
N LEU A 94 -31.26 1.60 -1.31
CA LEU A 94 -31.10 1.82 -2.74
C LEU A 94 -30.48 0.59 -3.44
N GLY A 95 -29.39 0.04 -2.87
CA GLY A 95 -28.71 -1.15 -3.40
C GLY A 95 -29.59 -2.40 -3.54
N GLN A 96 -30.68 -2.50 -2.78
CA GLN A 96 -31.65 -3.60 -2.88
C GLN A 96 -32.70 -3.39 -3.99
N THR A 97 -32.86 -2.15 -4.47
CA THR A 97 -33.90 -1.76 -5.43
C THR A 97 -33.38 -1.54 -6.85
N ILE A 98 -32.08 -1.29 -7.00
CA ILE A 98 -31.45 -1.11 -8.31
C ILE A 98 -31.10 -2.45 -8.93
N SER A 99 -31.20 -2.53 -10.25
CA SER A 99 -30.79 -3.69 -11.04
C SER A 99 -29.59 -3.34 -11.91
N PRO A 100 -28.67 -4.27 -12.15
CA PRO A 100 -27.54 -4.00 -13.01
C PRO A 100 -28.01 -3.85 -14.46
N LEU A 101 -27.33 -3.01 -15.23
CA LEU A 101 -27.63 -2.82 -16.66
C LEU A 101 -27.25 -4.05 -17.50
N TYR A 102 -26.34 -4.88 -17.00
CA TYR A 102 -25.82 -6.09 -17.62
C TYR A 102 -25.68 -7.20 -16.59
N ASP A 103 -25.52 -8.44 -17.04
CA ASP A 103 -25.26 -9.56 -16.15
C ASP A 103 -23.98 -9.37 -15.34
N ASN A 104 -24.03 -9.81 -14.08
CA ASN A 104 -22.87 -9.76 -13.20
C ASN A 104 -21.76 -10.67 -13.74
N ARG A 105 -20.57 -10.12 -13.94
CA ARG A 105 -19.39 -10.86 -14.36
C ARG A 105 -18.44 -11.06 -13.19
N GLN A 106 -17.91 -12.26 -13.05
CA GLN A 106 -16.85 -12.57 -12.11
C GLN A 106 -15.49 -12.46 -12.79
N PHE A 107 -14.53 -11.89 -12.07
CA PHE A 107 -13.17 -11.73 -12.54
C PHE A 107 -12.20 -12.31 -11.52
N THR A 108 -11.12 -12.90 -12.03
CA THR A 108 -9.95 -13.29 -11.25
C THR A 108 -8.92 -12.18 -11.36
N LEU A 109 -8.49 -11.60 -10.23
CA LEU A 109 -7.35 -10.68 -10.21
C LEU A 109 -6.05 -11.49 -10.33
N ILE A 110 -5.28 -11.20 -11.37
CA ILE A 110 -3.92 -11.71 -11.54
C ILE A 110 -2.96 -10.60 -11.12
N THR A 111 -1.98 -10.92 -10.28
CA THR A 111 -0.91 -10.01 -9.83
C THR A 111 0.43 -10.69 -10.06
N LEU A 112 1.27 -10.08 -10.90
CA LEU A 112 2.56 -10.62 -11.31
C LEU A 112 3.66 -9.64 -10.91
N CYS A 113 4.76 -10.16 -10.37
CA CYS A 113 5.97 -9.39 -10.11
C CYS A 113 6.97 -9.64 -11.25
N VAL A 114 7.41 -8.56 -11.92
CA VAL A 114 8.46 -8.59 -12.93
C VAL A 114 9.69 -7.90 -12.36
N ASP A 115 10.56 -8.71 -11.77
CA ASP A 115 11.83 -8.28 -11.19
C ASP A 115 12.91 -8.12 -12.29
N GLY A 116 13.49 -6.92 -12.40
CA GLY A 116 14.49 -6.61 -13.40
C GLY A 116 15.75 -7.47 -13.30
N ASP A 117 16.20 -7.79 -12.08
CA ASP A 117 17.43 -8.55 -11.86
C ASP A 117 17.23 -10.05 -12.11
N ARG A 118 15.99 -10.53 -11.90
CA ARG A 118 15.65 -11.95 -12.05
C ARG A 118 15.23 -12.34 -13.47
N TYR A 119 14.57 -11.45 -14.20
CA TYR A 119 13.89 -11.81 -15.46
C TYR A 119 14.50 -11.18 -16.72
N ILE A 120 15.40 -10.20 -16.60
CA ILE A 120 16.14 -9.62 -17.74
C ILE A 120 17.37 -10.48 -18.07
N ALA A 121 17.13 -11.65 -18.66
CA ALA A 121 18.21 -12.58 -19.02
C ALA A 121 18.92 -12.22 -20.34
N ASN A 122 18.29 -11.41 -21.21
CA ASN A 122 18.79 -11.04 -22.53
C ASN A 122 18.15 -9.74 -23.05
N ASP A 123 18.60 -9.28 -24.22
CA ASP A 123 18.13 -8.05 -24.86
C ASP A 123 16.62 -8.05 -25.17
N THR A 124 16.03 -9.21 -25.45
CA THR A 124 14.59 -9.32 -25.69
C THR A 124 13.80 -9.08 -24.40
N MET A 125 14.22 -9.68 -23.28
CA MET A 125 13.59 -9.43 -21.98
C MET A 125 13.80 -8.01 -21.49
N ARG A 126 14.94 -7.39 -21.83
CA ARG A 126 15.18 -5.97 -21.57
C ARG A 126 14.15 -5.09 -22.28
N LYS A 127 13.78 -5.40 -23.52
CA LYS A 127 12.73 -4.67 -24.25
C LYS A 127 11.36 -4.78 -23.58
N VAL A 128 11.01 -5.96 -23.04
CA VAL A 128 9.76 -6.14 -22.28
C VAL A 128 9.77 -5.26 -21.04
N TYR A 129 10.86 -5.33 -20.26
CA TYR A 129 11.02 -4.52 -19.05
C TYR A 129 10.99 -3.01 -19.33
N ASP A 130 11.67 -2.55 -20.38
CA ASP A 130 11.63 -1.15 -20.81
C ASP A 130 10.24 -0.75 -21.33
N GLY A 131 9.49 -1.69 -21.93
CA GLY A 131 8.09 -1.48 -22.30
C GLY A 131 7.19 -1.27 -21.08
N LEU A 132 7.39 -2.05 -20.02
CA LEU A 132 6.71 -1.83 -18.74
C LEU A 132 7.09 -0.47 -18.12
N LYS A 133 8.36 -0.05 -18.21
CA LYS A 133 8.77 1.32 -17.82
C LYS A 133 8.03 2.40 -18.59
N ARG A 134 7.69 2.16 -19.86
CA ARG A 134 6.91 3.08 -20.71
C ARG A 134 5.40 2.99 -20.46
N GLY A 135 4.94 2.11 -19.57
CA GLY A 135 3.52 1.90 -19.29
C GLY A 135 2.78 1.19 -20.43
N GLU A 136 3.47 0.36 -21.22
CA GLU A 136 2.87 -0.36 -22.34
C GLU A 136 1.92 -1.47 -21.85
N SER A 137 0.64 -1.12 -21.69
CA SER A 137 -0.39 -2.02 -21.16
C SER A 137 -0.62 -3.28 -21.98
N TRP A 138 -0.31 -3.27 -23.28
CA TRP A 138 -0.42 -4.45 -24.14
C TRP A 138 0.62 -5.52 -23.78
N LEU A 139 1.86 -5.14 -23.45
CA LEU A 139 2.89 -6.07 -22.96
C LEU A 139 2.50 -6.66 -21.59
N ALA A 140 1.94 -5.84 -20.71
CA ALA A 140 1.40 -6.30 -19.44
C ALA A 140 0.23 -7.28 -19.65
N GLY A 141 -0.63 -7.03 -20.63
CA GLY A 141 -1.69 -7.95 -21.05
C GLY A 141 -1.14 -9.29 -21.53
N ASP A 142 -0.14 -9.28 -22.41
CA ASP A 142 0.52 -10.49 -22.91
C ASP A 142 1.20 -11.27 -21.78
N LEU A 143 1.79 -10.58 -20.79
CA LEU A 143 2.38 -11.21 -19.60
C LEU A 143 1.32 -11.96 -18.78
N ILE A 144 0.17 -11.33 -18.54
CA ILE A 144 -0.96 -11.93 -17.81
C ILE A 144 -1.55 -13.11 -18.59
N ALA A 145 -1.77 -12.96 -19.90
CA ALA A 145 -2.26 -14.02 -20.78
C ALA A 145 -1.34 -15.25 -20.74
N SER A 146 -0.04 -15.02 -20.94
CA SER A 146 0.99 -16.07 -20.93
C SER A 146 1.06 -16.79 -19.57
N TYR A 147 0.94 -16.05 -18.47
CA TYR A 147 0.87 -16.65 -17.13
C TYR A 147 -0.37 -17.53 -16.99
N CYS A 148 -1.54 -17.06 -17.41
CA CYS A 148 -2.77 -17.82 -17.33
C CYS A 148 -2.67 -19.14 -18.12
N GLU A 149 -2.14 -19.10 -19.33
CA GLU A 149 -1.90 -20.29 -20.16
C GLU A 149 -0.96 -21.27 -19.48
N ALA A 150 0.17 -20.79 -18.94
CA ALA A 150 1.15 -21.62 -18.25
C ALA A 150 0.59 -22.29 -16.98
N GLN A 151 -0.36 -21.65 -16.29
CA GLN A 151 -1.01 -22.19 -15.10
C GLN A 151 -2.32 -22.95 -15.39
N GLY A 152 -2.72 -23.07 -16.66
CA GLY A 152 -4.00 -23.71 -17.04
C GLY A 152 -5.24 -22.92 -16.60
N ILE A 153 -5.10 -21.62 -16.34
CA ILE A 153 -6.21 -20.73 -16.00
C ILE A 153 -6.97 -20.40 -17.28
N ARG A 154 -8.25 -20.79 -17.35
CA ARG A 154 -9.11 -20.42 -18.47
C ARG A 154 -9.42 -18.93 -18.42
N TRP A 155 -9.07 -18.22 -19.49
CA TRP A 155 -9.23 -16.78 -19.58
C TRP A 155 -9.85 -16.37 -20.92
N GLY A 156 -10.70 -15.34 -20.89
CA GLY A 156 -11.33 -14.74 -22.07
C GLY A 156 -10.85 -13.31 -22.28
N THR A 157 -11.36 -12.38 -21.49
CA THR A 157 -10.99 -10.95 -21.58
C THR A 157 -10.09 -10.55 -20.41
N ILE A 158 -9.08 -9.72 -20.68
CA ILE A 158 -8.25 -9.07 -19.65
C ILE A 158 -8.64 -7.60 -19.61
N GLN A 159 -8.92 -7.07 -18.43
CA GLN A 159 -9.32 -5.68 -18.22
C GLN A 159 -8.70 -5.08 -16.95
N GLY A 160 -8.72 -3.75 -16.85
CA GLY A 160 -8.20 -3.05 -15.67
C GLY A 160 -6.72 -3.32 -15.42
N ILE A 161 -5.91 -3.31 -16.49
CA ILE A 161 -4.47 -3.55 -16.38
C ILE A 161 -3.80 -2.37 -15.65
N SER A 162 -3.02 -2.66 -14.61
CA SER A 162 -2.13 -1.70 -13.96
C SER A 162 -0.67 -2.16 -14.03
N ILE A 163 0.23 -1.18 -14.07
CA ILE A 163 1.68 -1.39 -14.08
C ILE A 163 2.27 -0.42 -13.07
N ASP A 164 2.66 -0.94 -11.90
CA ASP A 164 3.26 -0.15 -10.83
C ASP A 164 4.75 -0.45 -10.74
N HIS A 165 5.60 0.57 -10.87
CA HIS A 165 7.05 0.41 -10.82
C HIS A 165 7.60 0.79 -9.45
N TYR A 166 8.33 -0.15 -8.83
CA TYR A 166 9.04 0.05 -7.58
C TYR A 166 10.54 0.11 -7.87
N ALA A 167 11.05 1.33 -7.99
CA ALA A 167 12.44 1.59 -8.31
C ALA A 167 13.38 1.22 -7.14
N HIS A 168 14.53 0.61 -7.44
CA HIS A 168 15.63 0.46 -6.46
C HIS A 168 16.72 1.52 -6.70
N GLY A 169 17.16 2.17 -5.62
CA GLY A 169 18.13 3.29 -5.65
C GLY A 169 17.46 4.66 -5.82
N LYS A 170 18.25 5.75 -5.79
CA LYS A 170 17.71 7.12 -5.77
C LYS A 170 16.96 7.49 -7.05
N ASN A 171 17.28 6.85 -8.17
CA ASN A 171 16.69 7.11 -9.49
C ASN A 171 16.33 5.83 -10.27
N GLY A 172 16.14 4.69 -9.59
CA GLY A 172 15.91 3.39 -10.28
C GLY A 172 17.16 2.82 -10.97
N GLU A 173 18.32 3.30 -10.57
CA GLU A 173 19.64 2.97 -11.13
C GLU A 173 20.03 1.50 -10.98
N ASN A 174 19.44 0.80 -10.00
CA ASN A 174 19.71 -0.61 -9.75
C ASN A 174 18.71 -1.55 -10.43
N GLY A 175 17.80 -1.04 -11.26
CA GLY A 175 16.67 -1.83 -11.72
C GLY A 175 15.67 -2.06 -10.59
N GLY A 176 14.40 -1.75 -10.84
CA GLY A 176 13.31 -2.00 -9.92
C GLY A 176 12.56 -3.29 -10.26
N HIS A 177 11.43 -3.49 -9.60
CA HIS A 177 10.44 -4.48 -9.99
C HIS A 177 9.13 -3.81 -10.39
N PHE A 178 8.38 -4.46 -11.27
CA PHE A 178 7.03 -4.08 -11.60
C PHE A 178 6.03 -4.99 -10.91
N ILE A 179 4.96 -4.41 -10.39
CA ILE A 179 3.74 -5.12 -10.08
C ILE A 179 2.77 -4.89 -11.24
N VAL A 180 2.49 -5.95 -11.98
CA VAL A 180 1.54 -5.95 -13.09
C VAL A 180 0.27 -6.64 -12.63
N GLN A 181 -0.86 -5.93 -12.69
CA GLN A 181 -2.15 -6.50 -12.32
C GLN A 181 -3.13 -6.46 -13.49
N GLY A 182 -4.09 -7.37 -13.49
CA GLY A 182 -5.23 -7.30 -14.38
C GLY A 182 -6.33 -8.26 -13.97
N TYR A 183 -7.56 -7.89 -14.30
CA TYR A 183 -8.76 -8.69 -14.07
C TYR A 183 -9.03 -9.56 -15.28
N VAL A 184 -9.11 -10.85 -15.04
CA VAL A 184 -9.33 -11.85 -16.08
C VAL A 184 -10.73 -12.40 -15.95
N ALA A 185 -11.54 -12.24 -17.00
CA ALA A 185 -12.83 -12.90 -17.12
C ALA A 185 -12.64 -14.36 -17.52
N LEU A 186 -13.47 -15.25 -16.98
CA LEU A 186 -13.59 -16.62 -17.48
C LEU A 186 -14.01 -16.58 -18.95
N ARG A 187 -13.36 -17.40 -19.77
CA ARG A 187 -13.86 -17.68 -21.12
C ARG A 187 -15.15 -18.48 -21.00
N GLU A 188 -16.26 -17.89 -21.44
CA GLU A 188 -17.50 -18.65 -21.60
C GLU A 188 -17.26 -19.78 -22.61
N PRO A 189 -17.75 -21.01 -22.35
CA PRO A 189 -17.65 -22.07 -23.34
C PRO A 189 -18.37 -21.65 -24.62
N ASP A 190 -17.72 -21.89 -25.75
CA ASP A 190 -18.28 -21.71 -27.09
C ASP A 190 -19.55 -22.59 -27.30
#